data_AF-A0AAF0IQR4-F1
#
_entry.id   AF-A0AAF0IQR4-F1
#
_cell.length_a   1.000
_cell.length_b   1.000
_cell.length_c   1.000
_cell.angle_alpha   90.00
_cell.angle_beta   90.00
_cell.angle_gamma   90.00
#
_symmetry.space_group_name_H-M   'P 1'
#
loop_
_entity.id
_entity.type
_entity.pdbx_description
1 polymer ?
#
loop_
_entity_poly.entity_id
_entity_poly.type
_entity_poly.pdbx_seq_one_letter_code
_entity_poly.pdbx_strand_id
1 'polypeptide(L)'
;MEAEAPRQAAGHPGVLLAAADDARVVKRCPAQEAQFYEEVNMGREEAHQLMRECMPRCFGIRVDGASLSGWPPLEADAANAVLLEDLTHPFVRADVCDIKLGTLLYDERPGYTDAAKIGRMQHKARTTTSGEYGMRVAGWATWEGEHCRSVGKEPGKAARTMDDIAQLLMQALRTQSEVRRRAVARHLLPLVQALQARVARVPAQLRSTSVLVVVEGDEAALCATCA
;
A
#
# COMPACT_ATOMS: atom_id res chain seq x y z
N MET A 1 -8.74 22.25 14.66
CA MET A 1 -7.61 21.69 13.91
C MET A 1 -8.15 20.41 13.32
N GLU A 2 -8.57 20.44 12.05
CA GLU A 2 -9.13 19.26 11.39
C GLU A 2 -8.12 18.13 11.47
N ALA A 3 -8.54 16.97 11.98
CA ALA A 3 -7.69 15.78 11.94
C ALA A 3 -7.52 15.42 10.47
N GLU A 4 -6.31 15.41 9.92
CA GLU A 4 -6.08 14.89 8.56
C GLU A 4 -5.99 13.36 8.68
N ALA A 5 -6.63 12.64 7.75
CA ALA A 5 -6.43 11.18 7.68
C ALA A 5 -4.95 10.93 7.46
N PRO A 6 -4.32 9.96 8.13
CA PRO A 6 -2.96 9.63 7.78
C PRO A 6 -2.96 9.05 6.35
N ARG A 7 -2.28 9.74 5.41
CA ARG A 7 -1.89 9.22 4.07
C ARG A 7 -1.11 7.90 4.16
N GLN A 8 -0.72 7.51 5.38
CA GLN A 8 0.07 6.35 5.70
C GLN A 8 -0.56 5.57 6.87
N ALA A 9 -1.24 4.45 6.60
CA ALA A 9 -1.77 3.58 7.65
C ALA A 9 -0.69 2.79 8.40
N ALA A 10 0.45 2.51 7.75
CA ALA A 10 1.56 1.76 8.32
C ALA A 10 2.92 2.17 7.70
N GLY A 11 4.02 1.83 8.38
CA GLY A 11 5.39 2.13 7.93
C GLY A 11 6.09 3.17 8.80
N HIS A 12 7.21 3.73 8.31
CA HIS A 12 8.00 4.70 9.05
C HIS A 12 7.48 6.13 8.82
N PRO A 13 7.37 6.97 9.88
CA PRO A 13 7.04 8.39 9.73
C PRO A 13 8.04 9.12 8.82
N GLY A 14 7.56 10.13 8.09
CA GLY A 14 8.41 10.96 7.23
C GLY A 14 8.88 10.30 5.93
N VAL A 15 8.27 9.17 5.56
CA VAL A 15 8.51 8.50 4.27
C VAL A 15 7.66 9.12 3.16
N LEU A 16 6.40 9.46 3.47
CA LEU A 16 5.49 10.15 2.57
C LEU A 16 5.38 11.62 2.99
N LEU A 17 5.57 12.51 2.03
CA LEU A 17 5.44 13.95 2.17
C LEU A 17 4.38 14.45 1.20
N ALA A 18 3.62 15.46 1.59
CA ALA A 18 2.72 16.14 0.67
C ALA A 18 3.54 16.79 -0.46
N ALA A 19 3.06 16.69 -1.70
CA ALA A 19 3.59 17.49 -2.80
C ALA A 19 3.05 18.93 -2.71
N ALA A 20 3.46 19.78 -3.65
CA ALA A 20 2.96 21.16 -3.73
C ALA A 20 1.46 21.23 -4.07
N ASP A 21 0.89 20.15 -4.62
CA ASP A 21 -0.54 19.98 -4.83
C ASP A 21 -1.09 18.82 -3.99
N ASP A 22 -2.35 18.95 -3.58
CA ASP A 22 -2.98 17.99 -2.67
C ASP A 22 -3.27 16.62 -3.30
N ALA A 23 -3.02 16.46 -4.61
CA ALA A 23 -3.30 15.25 -5.38
C ALA A 23 -2.10 14.28 -5.51
N ARG A 24 -0.92 14.67 -5.02
CA ARG A 24 0.32 13.89 -5.17
C ARG A 24 1.11 13.83 -3.86
N VAL A 25 1.95 12.81 -3.76
CA VAL A 25 2.86 12.59 -2.63
C VAL A 25 4.27 12.34 -3.10
N VAL A 26 5.24 12.93 -2.38
CA VAL A 26 6.65 12.59 -2.54
C VAL A 26 6.97 11.48 -1.56
N LYS A 27 7.36 10.31 -2.09
CA LYS A 27 7.80 9.17 -1.31
C LYS A 27 9.32 9.07 -1.32
N ARG A 28 9.95 9.31 -0.17
CA ARG A 28 11.35 8.96 0.05
C ARG A 28 11.48 7.44 0.03
N CYS A 29 12.42 6.90 -0.75
CA CYS A 29 12.51 5.45 -0.93
C CYS A 29 13.96 4.97 -1.06
N PRO A 30 14.24 3.67 -0.92
CA PRO A 30 15.53 3.09 -1.32
C PRO A 30 15.75 3.20 -2.84
N ALA A 31 17.01 3.16 -3.27
CA ALA A 31 17.36 3.18 -4.70
C ALA A 31 16.65 2.07 -5.50
N GLN A 32 16.52 0.87 -4.94
CA GLN A 32 15.83 -0.26 -5.56
C GLN A 32 14.35 0.06 -5.88
N GLU A 33 13.67 0.82 -5.01
CA GLU A 33 12.27 1.19 -5.27
C GLU A 33 12.19 2.23 -6.39
N ALA A 34 13.06 3.24 -6.41
CA ALA A 34 13.12 4.22 -7.50
C ALA A 34 13.43 3.55 -8.85
N GLN A 35 14.40 2.62 -8.88
CA GLN A 35 14.75 1.83 -10.06
C GLN A 35 13.58 0.95 -10.52
N PHE A 36 12.83 0.34 -9.61
CA PHE A 36 11.64 -0.44 -9.96
C PHE A 36 10.56 0.43 -10.63
N TYR A 37 10.30 1.64 -10.11
CA TYR A 37 9.39 2.57 -10.77
C TYR A 37 9.92 3.00 -12.14
N GLU A 38 11.22 3.23 -12.30
CA GLU A 38 11.82 3.57 -13.59
C GLU A 38 11.63 2.44 -14.60
N GLU A 39 12.02 1.22 -14.24
CA GLU A 39 11.90 0.02 -15.09
C GLU A 39 10.45 -0.22 -15.52
N VAL A 40 9.51 -0.17 -14.57
CA VAL A 40 8.08 -0.35 -14.85
C VAL A 40 7.53 0.76 -15.74
N ASN A 41 7.96 2.02 -15.60
CA ASN A 41 7.42 3.11 -16.40
C ASN A 41 8.08 3.25 -17.78
N MET A 42 9.34 2.85 -17.94
CA MET A 42 10.04 2.89 -19.22
C MET A 42 9.83 1.62 -20.06
N GLY A 43 9.52 0.50 -19.40
CA GLY A 43 9.28 -0.79 -20.05
C GLY A 43 8.02 -0.79 -20.95
N ARG A 44 8.15 -1.44 -22.11
CA ARG A 44 7.10 -1.50 -23.14
C ARG A 44 6.37 -2.85 -23.23
N GLU A 45 6.91 -3.89 -22.59
CA GLU A 45 6.27 -5.21 -22.54
C GLU A 45 4.94 -5.16 -21.77
N GLU A 46 4.05 -6.12 -22.07
CA GLU A 46 2.75 -6.26 -21.41
C GLU A 46 2.86 -6.32 -19.88
N ALA A 47 3.88 -7.01 -19.36
CA ALA A 47 4.13 -7.10 -17.92
C ALA A 47 4.30 -5.72 -17.24
N HIS A 48 4.96 -4.77 -17.92
CA HIS A 48 5.14 -3.42 -17.39
C HIS A 48 3.82 -2.65 -17.39
N GLN A 49 3.00 -2.82 -18.44
CA GLN A 49 1.66 -2.24 -18.47
C GLN A 49 0.79 -2.78 -17.33
N LEU A 50 0.76 -4.10 -17.15
CA LEU A 50 -0.01 -4.73 -16.07
C LEU A 50 0.45 -4.24 -14.69
N MET A 51 1.75 -4.05 -14.48
CA MET A 51 2.24 -3.48 -13.23
C MET A 51 1.85 -2.01 -13.03
N ARG A 52 1.91 -1.17 -14.07
CA ARG A 52 1.45 0.22 -13.99
C ARG A 52 -0.03 0.31 -13.61
N GLU A 53 -0.86 -0.62 -14.07
CA GLU A 53 -2.28 -0.71 -13.70
C GLU A 53 -2.51 -1.18 -12.24
N CYS A 54 -1.48 -1.70 -11.58
CA CYS A 54 -1.55 -2.24 -10.22
C CYS A 54 -0.81 -1.38 -9.18
N MET A 55 -0.15 -0.31 -9.62
CA MET A 55 0.69 0.56 -8.80
C MET A 55 0.19 2.00 -8.84
N PRO A 56 0.52 2.81 -7.82
CA PRO A 56 0.27 4.25 -7.88
C PRO A 56 0.93 4.85 -9.13
N ARG A 57 0.19 5.69 -9.85
CA ARG A 57 0.72 6.46 -10.97
C ARG A 57 1.95 7.26 -10.53
N CYS A 58 3.02 7.13 -11.30
CA CYS A 58 4.27 7.85 -11.08
C CYS A 58 4.35 9.11 -11.96
N PHE A 59 4.82 10.21 -11.39
CA PHE A 59 4.96 11.50 -12.04
C PHE A 59 6.39 12.04 -12.05
N GLY A 60 7.31 11.40 -11.33
CA GLY A 60 8.68 11.85 -11.22
C GLY A 60 9.53 10.87 -10.43
N ILE A 61 10.79 10.74 -10.81
CA ILE A 61 11.73 9.81 -10.18
C ILE A 61 13.05 10.56 -9.95
N ARG A 62 13.60 10.40 -8.75
CA ARG A 62 14.90 10.92 -8.32
C ARG A 62 15.77 9.75 -7.86
N VAL A 63 16.97 9.67 -8.39
CA VAL A 63 17.99 8.66 -8.04
C VAL A 63 19.30 9.37 -7.77
N ASP A 64 19.99 8.98 -6.69
CA ASP A 64 21.29 9.51 -6.27
C ASP A 64 21.41 11.04 -6.29
N GLY A 65 20.32 11.72 -5.90
CA GLY A 65 20.26 13.18 -5.78
C GLY A 65 19.94 13.92 -7.08
N ALA A 66 19.63 13.22 -8.17
CA ALA A 66 19.24 13.84 -9.44
C ALA A 66 17.90 13.29 -9.93
N SER A 67 17.09 14.16 -10.56
CA SER A 67 15.91 13.70 -11.30
C SER A 67 16.34 12.94 -12.55
N LEU A 68 15.67 11.84 -12.83
CA LEU A 68 15.97 11.03 -14.00
C LEU A 68 15.55 11.75 -15.29
N SER A 69 16.34 11.53 -16.35
CA SER A 69 16.07 12.11 -17.67
C SER A 69 14.70 11.66 -18.20
N GLY A 70 13.94 12.58 -18.81
CA GLY A 70 12.58 12.31 -19.29
C GLY A 70 11.49 12.43 -18.24
N TRP A 71 11.84 12.65 -16.96
CA TRP A 71 10.90 12.97 -15.90
C TRP A 71 10.92 14.47 -15.56
N PRO A 72 9.79 15.04 -15.07
CA PRO A 72 9.79 16.37 -14.47
C PRO A 72 10.81 16.48 -13.33
N PRO A 73 11.39 17.67 -13.09
CA PRO A 73 12.21 17.93 -11.91
C PRO A 73 11.45 17.56 -10.64
N LEU A 74 12.08 16.75 -9.79
CA LEU A 74 11.59 16.33 -8.49
C LEU A 74 12.52 16.85 -7.40
N GLU A 75 12.05 17.91 -6.74
CA GLU A 75 12.67 18.46 -5.55
C GLU A 75 12.34 17.57 -4.35
N ALA A 76 13.36 16.93 -3.79
CA ALA A 76 13.26 16.12 -2.59
C ALA A 76 14.58 16.19 -1.82
N ASP A 77 14.49 16.20 -0.49
CA ASP A 77 15.63 16.23 0.42
C ASP A 77 16.24 14.83 0.67
N ALA A 78 15.91 13.86 -0.18
CA ALA A 78 16.45 12.52 -0.16
C ALA A 78 17.23 12.22 -1.45
N ALA A 79 18.22 11.33 -1.34
CA ALA A 79 18.97 10.84 -2.51
C ALA A 79 18.03 10.16 -3.52
N ASN A 80 17.07 9.36 -3.02
CA ASN A 80 16.14 8.61 -3.84
C ASN A 80 14.70 8.93 -3.42
N ALA A 81 13.85 9.26 -4.40
CA ALA A 81 12.44 9.57 -4.17
C ALA A 81 11.61 9.33 -5.43
N VAL A 82 10.31 9.09 -5.24
CA VAL A 82 9.32 9.02 -6.33
C VAL A 82 8.15 9.94 -6.02
N LEU A 83 7.66 10.64 -7.04
CA LEU A 83 6.43 11.44 -6.98
C LEU A 83 5.28 10.56 -7.47
N LEU A 84 4.31 10.30 -6.60
CA LEU A 84 3.20 9.37 -6.85
C LEU A 84 1.85 10.07 -6.72
N GLU A 85 0.82 9.50 -7.31
CA GLU A 85 -0.56 9.89 -6.98
C GLU A 85 -0.86 9.68 -5.50
N ASP A 86 -1.62 10.60 -4.91
CA ASP A 86 -2.19 10.41 -3.59
C ASP A 86 -3.49 9.61 -3.71
N LEU A 87 -3.43 8.33 -3.34
CA LEU A 87 -4.58 7.42 -3.37
C LEU A 87 -5.71 7.85 -2.41
N THR A 88 -5.46 8.76 -1.49
CA THR A 88 -6.46 9.26 -0.54
C THR A 88 -7.18 10.52 -1.02
N HIS A 89 -6.60 11.25 -1.98
CA HIS A 89 -7.13 12.52 -2.49
C HIS A 89 -8.56 12.45 -3.04
N PRO A 90 -8.99 11.37 -3.75
CA PRO A 90 -10.35 11.32 -4.31
C PRO A 90 -11.47 11.13 -3.27
N PHE A 91 -11.15 10.85 -2.00
CA PHE A 91 -12.13 10.51 -0.97
C PHE A 91 -12.44 11.72 -0.09
N VAL A 92 -13.69 11.85 0.34
CA VAL A 92 -14.07 12.86 1.34
C VAL A 92 -13.36 12.54 2.65
N ARG A 93 -13.35 11.26 3.03
CA ARG A 93 -12.56 10.72 4.14
C ARG A 93 -11.99 9.37 3.72
N ALA A 94 -10.68 9.27 3.58
CA ALA A 94 -10.05 8.00 3.21
C ALA A 94 -9.91 7.07 4.43
N ASP A 95 -10.63 5.96 4.44
CA ASP A 95 -10.29 4.80 5.27
C ASP A 95 -9.19 4.01 4.55
N VAL A 96 -8.13 3.63 5.25
CA VAL A 96 -6.94 2.99 4.66
C VAL A 96 -6.60 1.71 5.42
N CYS A 97 -6.35 0.61 4.71
CA CYS A 97 -5.87 -0.65 5.28
C CYS A 97 -4.66 -1.18 4.49
N ASP A 98 -3.54 -1.41 5.18
CA ASP A 98 -2.32 -1.98 4.61
C ASP A 98 -2.29 -3.49 4.87
N ILE A 99 -2.23 -4.28 3.80
CA ILE A 99 -2.13 -5.74 3.85
C ILE A 99 -0.79 -6.14 3.24
N LYS A 100 0.12 -6.65 4.07
CA LYS A 100 1.43 -7.16 3.63
C LYS A 100 1.26 -8.53 2.98
N LEU A 101 1.93 -8.74 1.86
CA LEU A 101 1.90 -9.99 1.10
C LEU A 101 3.25 -10.73 1.09
N GLY A 102 3.17 -12.03 0.83
CA GLY A 102 4.29 -12.95 0.67
C GLY A 102 4.60 -13.78 1.91
N THR A 103 5.01 -15.04 1.67
CA THR A 103 5.56 -15.94 2.69
C THR A 103 7.04 -15.66 2.96
N LEU A 104 7.74 -15.14 1.95
CA LEU A 104 9.13 -14.75 2.02
C LEU A 104 9.26 -13.23 2.12
N LEU A 105 9.75 -12.76 3.27
CA LEU A 105 9.74 -11.33 3.64
C LEU A 105 11.08 -10.61 3.38
N TYR A 106 12.04 -11.27 2.75
CA TYR A 106 13.34 -10.71 2.40
C TYR A 106 13.73 -11.04 0.96
N ASP A 107 14.72 -10.32 0.45
CA ASP A 107 15.31 -10.59 -0.84
C ASP A 107 16.42 -11.63 -0.68
N GLU A 108 16.29 -12.74 -1.39
CA GLU A 108 17.22 -13.87 -1.34
C GLU A 108 18.45 -13.67 -2.22
N ARG A 109 18.44 -12.66 -3.10
CA ARG A 109 19.58 -12.40 -3.99
C ARG A 109 20.83 -12.10 -3.14
N PRO A 110 21.99 -12.73 -3.46
CA PRO A 110 23.21 -12.52 -2.71
C PRO A 110 23.55 -11.03 -2.57
N GLY A 111 23.82 -10.59 -1.33
CA GLY A 111 24.20 -9.20 -1.03
C GLY A 111 23.05 -8.20 -0.86
N TYR A 112 21.79 -8.57 -1.14
CA TYR A 112 20.65 -7.65 -1.00
C TYR A 112 20.09 -7.55 0.43
N THR A 113 20.17 -8.64 1.20
CA THR A 113 19.72 -8.67 2.59
C THR A 113 20.83 -9.20 3.49
N ASP A 114 21.20 -8.44 4.51
CA ASP A 114 22.18 -8.89 5.51
C ASP A 114 21.63 -10.06 6.37
N ALA A 115 22.54 -10.90 6.90
CA ALA A 115 22.18 -12.11 7.64
C ALA A 115 21.31 -11.83 8.87
N ALA A 116 21.54 -10.73 9.57
CA ALA A 116 20.75 -10.35 10.74
C ALA A 116 19.31 -9.99 10.33
N LYS A 117 19.13 -9.26 9.24
CA LYS A 117 17.83 -8.92 8.67
C LYS A 117 17.11 -10.15 8.12
N ILE A 118 17.82 -11.08 7.48
CA ILE A 118 17.26 -12.38 7.06
C ILE A 118 16.67 -13.10 8.28
N GLY A 119 17.46 -13.27 9.35
CA GLY A 119 16.99 -13.94 10.58
C GLY A 119 15.75 -13.27 11.19
N ARG A 120 15.72 -11.93 11.25
CA ARG A 120 14.54 -11.18 11.70
C ARG A 120 13.31 -11.39 10.81
N MET A 121 13.48 -11.40 9.49
CA MET A 121 12.38 -11.58 8.55
C MET A 121 11.84 -13.02 8.56
N GLN A 122 12.72 -14.02 8.67
CA GLN A 122 12.33 -15.41 8.84
C GLN A 122 11.57 -15.63 10.15
N HIS A 123 12.05 -15.07 11.26
CA HIS A 123 11.32 -15.12 12.53
C HIS A 123 9.93 -14.49 12.39
N LYS A 124 9.84 -13.29 11.79
CA LYS A 124 8.57 -12.62 11.55
C LYS A 124 7.62 -13.45 10.69
N ALA A 125 8.11 -14.09 9.62
CA ALA A 125 7.29 -14.97 8.80
C ALA A 125 6.74 -16.14 9.63
N ARG A 126 7.59 -16.82 10.42
CA ARG A 126 7.18 -17.95 11.28
C ARG A 126 6.20 -17.58 12.39
N THR A 127 6.27 -16.36 12.93
CA THR A 127 5.45 -15.95 14.08
C THR A 127 4.23 -15.11 13.69
N THR A 128 3.91 -15.01 12.39
CA THR A 128 2.73 -14.28 11.89
C THR A 128 2.05 -15.09 10.80
N THR A 129 0.84 -14.68 10.43
CA THR A 129 0.08 -15.27 9.33
C THR A 129 0.78 -15.16 7.97
N SER A 130 1.83 -14.33 7.83
CA SER A 130 2.58 -14.24 6.59
C SER A 130 3.25 -15.57 6.21
N GLY A 131 3.83 -16.31 7.17
CA GLY A 131 4.55 -17.54 6.84
C GLY A 131 3.64 -18.66 6.35
N GLU A 132 2.44 -18.78 6.91
CA GLU A 132 1.48 -19.84 6.58
C GLU A 132 0.53 -19.46 5.44
N TYR A 133 -0.05 -18.25 5.52
CA TYR A 133 -1.09 -17.81 4.58
C TYR A 133 -0.61 -16.80 3.55
N GLY A 134 0.67 -16.40 3.59
CA GLY A 134 1.24 -15.45 2.64
C GLY A 134 0.71 -14.03 2.79
N MET A 135 0.03 -13.69 3.88
CA MET A 135 -0.43 -12.33 4.14
C MET A 135 -0.54 -11.98 5.62
N ARG A 136 -0.54 -10.70 5.95
CA ARG A 136 -0.97 -10.17 7.26
C ARG A 136 -1.48 -8.74 7.14
N VAL A 137 -2.41 -8.35 7.99
CA VAL A 137 -2.80 -6.94 8.15
C VAL A 137 -1.67 -6.19 8.84
N ALA A 138 -1.18 -5.11 8.26
CA ALA A 138 -0.06 -4.32 8.79
C ALA A 138 -0.51 -3.11 9.61
N GLY A 139 -1.77 -2.69 9.43
CA GLY A 139 -2.40 -1.58 10.13
C GLY A 139 -3.51 -0.99 9.28
N TRP A 140 -4.37 -0.20 9.92
CA TRP A 140 -5.43 0.53 9.23
C TRP A 140 -5.76 1.83 9.94
N ALA A 141 -6.39 2.75 9.22
CA ALA A 141 -6.96 3.99 9.76
C ALA A 141 -8.38 4.15 9.22
N THR A 142 -9.32 4.49 10.10
CA THR A 142 -10.75 4.61 9.76
C THR A 142 -11.35 5.87 10.35
N TRP A 143 -12.28 6.48 9.64
CA TRP A 143 -13.00 7.67 10.03
C TRP A 143 -14.38 7.39 10.61
N GLU A 144 -14.63 7.90 11.81
CA GLU A 144 -15.94 7.90 12.45
C GLU A 144 -16.31 9.36 12.73
N GLY A 145 -16.93 10.01 11.73
CA GLY A 145 -17.36 11.41 11.76
C GLY A 145 -16.34 12.38 12.36
N GLU A 146 -15.49 13.09 11.63
CA GLU A 146 -14.41 13.96 12.15
C GLU A 146 -13.30 13.28 12.96
N HIS A 147 -13.52 12.11 13.56
CA HIS A 147 -12.48 11.40 14.30
C HIS A 147 -11.85 10.32 13.43
N CYS A 148 -10.54 10.40 13.23
CA CYS A 148 -9.77 9.35 12.58
C CYS A 148 -9.09 8.47 13.64
N ARG A 149 -9.37 7.16 13.60
CA ARG A 149 -8.76 6.18 14.48
C ARG A 149 -7.76 5.33 13.70
N SER A 150 -6.53 5.28 14.18
CA SER A 150 -5.47 4.43 13.62
C SER A 150 -5.19 3.22 14.50
N VAL A 151 -5.11 2.05 13.88
CA VAL A 151 -4.70 0.80 14.51
C VAL A 151 -3.39 0.35 13.87
N GLY A 152 -2.35 0.24 14.70
CA GLY A 152 -1.02 -0.16 14.26
C GLY A 152 -0.90 -1.66 13.95
N LYS A 153 0.35 -2.11 13.78
CA LYS A 153 0.70 -3.48 13.36
C LYS A 153 0.47 -4.59 14.37
N GLU A 154 0.21 -4.27 15.64
CA GLU A 154 0.21 -5.27 16.71
C GLU A 154 -0.92 -6.30 16.59
N PRO A 155 -2.18 -5.95 16.26
CA PRO A 155 -3.22 -6.96 16.03
C PRO A 155 -2.89 -7.94 14.89
N GLY A 156 -2.37 -7.44 13.77
CA GLY A 156 -1.97 -8.30 12.66
C GLY A 156 -0.73 -9.16 12.92
N LYS A 157 0.15 -8.73 13.84
CA LYS A 157 1.22 -9.60 14.36
C LYS A 157 0.72 -10.64 15.37
N ALA A 158 -0.41 -10.40 16.03
CA ALA A 158 -1.00 -11.31 17.01
C ALA A 158 -1.89 -12.37 16.35
N ALA A 159 -2.45 -12.09 15.18
CA ALA A 159 -3.23 -13.04 14.38
C ALA A 159 -2.45 -14.33 14.07
N ARG A 160 -3.13 -15.48 14.14
CA ARG A 160 -2.55 -16.80 13.88
C ARG A 160 -3.31 -17.59 12.84
N THR A 161 -4.59 -17.30 12.63
CA THR A 161 -5.48 -18.07 11.76
C THR A 161 -6.05 -17.22 10.63
N MET A 162 -6.65 -17.87 9.63
CA MET A 162 -7.41 -17.17 8.58
C MET A 162 -8.64 -16.45 9.17
N ASP A 163 -9.27 -17.01 10.22
CA ASP A 163 -10.38 -16.37 10.92
C ASP A 163 -9.92 -15.07 11.59
N ASP A 164 -8.75 -15.04 12.22
CA ASP A 164 -8.19 -13.80 12.78
C ASP A 164 -7.99 -12.75 11.68
N ILE A 165 -7.46 -13.14 10.52
CA ILE A 165 -7.28 -12.23 9.37
C ILE A 165 -8.63 -11.69 8.92
N ALA A 166 -9.63 -12.56 8.76
CA ALA A 166 -10.98 -12.16 8.37
C ALA A 166 -11.59 -11.18 9.38
N GLN A 167 -11.45 -11.43 10.69
CA GLN A 167 -11.93 -10.52 11.74
C GLN A 167 -11.24 -9.15 11.67
N LEU A 168 -9.92 -9.11 11.47
CA LEU A 168 -9.18 -7.86 11.31
C LEU A 168 -9.61 -7.09 10.05
N LEU A 169 -9.82 -7.77 8.93
CA LEU A 169 -10.31 -7.14 7.71
C LEU A 169 -11.75 -6.62 7.86
N MET A 170 -12.62 -7.36 8.55
CA MET A 170 -13.98 -6.90 8.85
C MET A 170 -13.99 -5.67 9.75
N GLN A 171 -13.05 -5.56 10.69
CA GLN A 171 -12.86 -4.35 11.50
C GLN A 171 -12.32 -3.19 10.66
N ALA A 172 -11.27 -3.42 9.86
CA ALA A 172 -10.64 -2.38 9.04
C ALA A 172 -11.58 -1.82 7.96
N LEU A 173 -12.40 -2.68 7.35
CA LEU A 173 -13.38 -2.30 6.32
C LEU A 173 -14.76 -1.97 6.89
N ARG A 174 -14.94 -2.12 8.21
CA ARG A 174 -16.19 -1.85 8.95
C ARG A 174 -17.41 -2.55 8.35
N THR A 175 -17.24 -3.80 7.95
CA THR A 175 -18.27 -4.59 7.24
C THR A 175 -19.40 -5.09 8.12
N GLN A 176 -19.41 -4.72 9.41
CA GLN A 176 -20.60 -4.86 10.26
C GLN A 176 -21.77 -4.05 9.67
N SER A 177 -21.48 -2.88 9.08
CA SER A 177 -22.44 -2.08 8.31
C SER A 177 -22.82 -2.78 7.00
N GLU A 178 -24.12 -2.93 6.75
CA GLU A 178 -24.63 -3.55 5.52
C GLU A 178 -24.28 -2.74 4.27
N VAL A 179 -24.36 -1.41 4.35
CA VAL A 179 -24.00 -0.50 3.25
C VAL A 179 -22.54 -0.72 2.86
N ARG A 180 -21.63 -0.75 3.85
CA ARG A 180 -20.20 -1.02 3.61
C ARG A 180 -19.96 -2.41 3.04
N ARG A 181 -20.66 -3.42 3.56
CA ARG A 181 -20.56 -4.79 3.06
C ARG A 181 -20.98 -4.90 1.59
N ARG A 182 -22.05 -4.22 1.19
CA ARG A 182 -22.50 -4.13 -0.20
C ARG A 182 -21.49 -3.36 -1.07
N ALA A 183 -20.96 -2.24 -0.59
CA ALA A 183 -19.96 -1.46 -1.31
C ALA A 183 -18.68 -2.27 -1.56
N VAL A 184 -18.19 -2.98 -0.54
CA VAL A 184 -17.04 -3.89 -0.65
C VAL A 184 -17.32 -4.98 -1.68
N ALA A 185 -18.47 -5.65 -1.61
CA ALA A 185 -18.81 -6.72 -2.54
C ALA A 185 -18.96 -6.23 -3.98
N ARG A 186 -19.54 -5.05 -4.20
CA ARG A 186 -19.82 -4.49 -5.53
C ARG A 186 -18.61 -3.83 -6.18
N HIS A 187 -17.76 -3.15 -5.41
CA HIS A 187 -16.69 -2.31 -5.96
C HIS A 187 -15.30 -2.83 -5.61
N LEU A 188 -15.02 -3.11 -4.34
CA LEU A 188 -13.68 -3.49 -3.91
C LEU A 188 -13.31 -4.92 -4.34
N LEU A 189 -14.21 -5.88 -4.18
CA LEU A 189 -13.93 -7.27 -4.49
C LEU A 189 -13.58 -7.50 -5.97
N PRO A 190 -14.30 -6.92 -6.95
CA PRO A 190 -13.88 -6.98 -8.36
C PRO A 190 -12.51 -6.35 -8.62
N LEU A 191 -12.16 -5.25 -7.94
CA LEU A 191 -10.84 -4.63 -8.07
C LEU A 191 -9.73 -5.54 -7.55
N VAL A 192 -9.94 -6.20 -6.40
CA VAL A 192 -8.98 -7.16 -5.84
C VAL A 192 -8.83 -8.38 -6.75
N GLN A 193 -9.92 -8.88 -7.33
CA GLN A 193 -9.89 -9.98 -8.31
C GLN A 193 -9.13 -9.59 -9.59
N ALA A 194 -9.37 -8.38 -10.11
CA ALA A 194 -8.65 -7.86 -11.26
C ALA A 194 -7.15 -7.68 -10.95
N LEU A 195 -6.81 -7.15 -9.77
CA LEU A 195 -5.44 -7.04 -9.30
C LEU A 195 -4.76 -8.41 -9.24
N GLN A 196 -5.42 -9.41 -8.65
CA GLN A 196 -4.91 -10.78 -8.60
C GLN A 196 -4.65 -11.34 -10.01
N ALA A 197 -5.61 -11.17 -10.93
CA ALA A 197 -5.50 -11.65 -12.31
C ALA A 197 -4.35 -10.97 -13.08
N ARG A 198 -4.13 -9.66 -12.88
CA ARG A 198 -3.02 -8.93 -13.49
C ARG A 198 -1.68 -9.36 -12.93
N VAL A 199 -1.52 -9.36 -11.60
CA VAL A 199 -0.25 -9.71 -10.93
C VAL A 199 0.17 -11.14 -11.24
N ALA A 200 -0.77 -12.07 -11.38
CA ALA A 200 -0.47 -13.46 -11.75
C ALA A 200 0.22 -13.61 -13.12
N ARG A 201 0.13 -12.59 -13.98
CA ARG A 201 0.73 -12.57 -15.34
C ARG A 201 2.04 -11.79 -15.40
N VAL A 202 2.43 -11.13 -14.30
CA VAL A 202 3.67 -10.35 -14.24
C VAL A 202 4.80 -11.27 -13.74
N PRO A 203 5.89 -11.47 -14.51
CA PRO A 203 7.04 -12.27 -14.11
C PRO A 203 7.94 -11.50 -13.11
N ALA A 204 7.36 -10.97 -12.04
CA ALA A 204 8.06 -10.20 -11.03
C ALA A 204 8.03 -10.89 -9.66
N GLN A 205 9.15 -10.78 -8.94
CA GLN A 205 9.24 -11.25 -7.56
C GLN A 205 9.16 -10.07 -6.59
N LEU A 206 7.94 -9.78 -6.15
CA LEU A 206 7.68 -8.74 -5.17
C LEU A 206 7.92 -9.29 -3.76
N ARG A 207 8.74 -8.59 -2.95
CA ARG A 207 9.07 -8.98 -1.57
C ARG A 207 8.68 -7.88 -0.61
N SER A 208 8.02 -8.26 0.49
CA SER A 208 7.56 -7.31 1.52
C SER A 208 6.66 -6.18 0.99
N THR A 209 6.00 -6.41 -0.14
CA THR A 209 5.02 -5.48 -0.73
C THR A 209 3.69 -5.55 0.01
N SER A 210 2.86 -4.55 -0.25
CA SER A 210 1.52 -4.45 0.31
C SER A 210 0.50 -4.26 -0.80
N VAL A 211 -0.71 -4.75 -0.56
CA VAL A 211 -1.91 -4.18 -1.17
C VAL A 211 -2.44 -3.14 -0.19
N LEU A 212 -2.59 -1.92 -0.69
CA LEU A 212 -3.22 -0.85 0.06
C LEU A 212 -4.69 -0.78 -0.37
N VAL A 213 -5.59 -0.96 0.58
CA VAL A 213 -7.02 -0.78 0.36
C VAL A 213 -7.40 0.60 0.85
N VAL A 214 -8.00 1.40 -0.03
CA VAL A 214 -8.55 2.72 0.30
C VAL A 214 -10.02 2.73 -0.04
N VAL A 215 -10.87 3.12 0.90
CA VAL A 215 -12.33 3.20 0.73
C VAL A 215 -12.89 4.46 1.36
N GLU A 216 -14.10 4.85 0.95
CA GLU A 216 -14.79 6.01 1.54
C GLU A 216 -15.18 5.75 3.00
N GLY A 217 -14.71 6.63 3.87
CA GLY A 217 -14.91 6.66 5.30
C GLY A 217 -16.13 7.50 5.70
N ASP A 218 -16.53 8.45 4.86
CA ASP A 218 -17.72 9.27 5.06
C ASP A 218 -19.00 8.52 4.65
N GLU A 219 -19.92 8.35 5.59
CA GLU A 219 -21.13 7.55 5.35
C GLU A 219 -22.09 8.21 4.36
N ALA A 220 -22.15 9.55 4.32
CA ALA A 220 -23.04 10.25 3.40
C ALA A 220 -22.53 10.11 1.96
N ALA A 221 -21.23 10.31 1.74
CA ALA A 221 -20.59 10.09 0.45
C ALA A 221 -20.71 8.63 -0.01
N LEU A 222 -20.51 7.67 0.91
CA LEU A 222 -20.66 6.24 0.61
C LEU A 222 -22.10 5.90 0.20
N CYS A 223 -23.11 6.40 0.92
CA CYS A 223 -24.51 6.15 0.58
C CYS A 223 -24.87 6.69 -0.81
N ALA A 224 -24.36 7.88 -1.18
CA ALA A 224 -24.61 8.49 -2.48
C ALA A 224 -24.04 7.67 -3.66
N THR A 225 -22.96 6.91 -3.43
CA THR A 225 -22.37 6.01 -4.43
C THR A 225 -23.01 4.61 -4.49
N CYS A 226 -23.74 4.22 -3.44
CA CYS A 226 -24.38 2.91 -3.32
C CYS A 226 -25.88 2.90 -3.71
N ALA A 227 -26.48 4.08 -3.84
CA ALA A 227 -27.83 4.31 -4.34
C ALA A 227 -27.90 4.13 -5.87
#